data_AF-A0A126NZD7-F1
#
_entry.id   AF-A0A126NZD7-F1
#
_cell.length_a   1.000
_cell.length_b   1.000
_cell.length_c   1.000
_cell.angle_alpha   90.00
_cell.angle_beta   90.00
_cell.angle_gamma   90.00
#
_symmetry.space_group_name_H-M   'P 1'
#
loop_
_entity.id
_entity.type
_entity.pdbx_description
1 polymer ?
#
loop_
_entity_poly.entity_id
_entity_poly.type
_entity_poly.pdbx_seq_one_letter_code
_entity_poly.pdbx_strand_id
1 'polypeptide(L)'
;MTTLQEFLHGRMNELATDDASLRRKLALNEQEREQLQKAAKAAGLHLKPITEAPPPPPATYVLSVGTSQGRATTQGVGMTVSRRPIPEKTIKEAVLEVLGVLGTGLTALDLLSAINAKFDTDYPRTSLSPQLSRLKAEGKITRLGNLWSLAPDAPETNEPAHPTSEGTNERAQVPETNSTTVEPVGEVAHEKTLTVDPLE
;
A
#
# COMPACT_ATOMS: atom_id res chain seq x y z
N MET A 1 22.60 33.30 -4.05
CA MET A 1 22.47 32.07 -3.22
C MET A 1 21.43 32.39 -2.17
N THR A 2 20.33 31.63 -2.10
CA THR A 2 19.34 31.80 -1.03
C THR A 2 20.00 31.52 0.31
N THR A 3 19.68 32.31 1.32
CA THR A 3 20.24 32.08 2.66
C THR A 3 19.58 30.85 3.28
N LEU A 4 20.29 30.14 4.16
CA LEU A 4 19.71 29.03 4.92
C LEU A 4 18.43 29.46 5.65
N GLN A 5 18.40 30.71 6.14
CA GLN A 5 17.25 31.28 6.83
C GLN A 5 16.02 31.41 5.92
N GLU A 6 16.19 31.89 4.67
CA GLU A 6 15.11 31.95 3.68
C GLU A 6 14.55 30.57 3.36
N PHE A 7 15.43 29.58 3.18
CA PHE A 7 15.02 28.20 2.94
C PHE A 7 14.19 27.64 4.10
N LEU A 8 14.64 27.84 5.35
CA LEU A 8 13.92 27.37 6.54
C LEU A 8 12.55 28.03 6.68
N HIS A 9 12.45 29.35 6.49
CA HIS A 9 11.16 30.04 6.52
C HIS A 9 10.22 29.54 5.40
N GLY A 10 10.74 29.35 4.19
CA GLY A 10 9.97 28.78 3.08
C GLY A 10 9.42 27.39 3.42
N ARG A 11 10.27 26.51 3.96
CA ARG A 11 9.88 25.16 4.35
C ARG A 11 8.86 25.15 5.49
N MET A 12 8.99 26.04 6.47
CA MET A 12 8.02 26.15 7.57
C MET A 12 6.64 26.59 7.06
N ASN A 13 6.60 27.56 6.14
CA ASN A 13 5.34 28.03 5.55
C ASN A 13 4.67 26.95 4.67
N GLU A 14 5.46 26.19 3.91
CA GLU A 14 4.98 25.04 3.14
C GLU A 14 4.32 24.01 4.06
N LEU A 15 5.03 23.58 5.11
CA LEU A 15 4.51 22.61 6.08
C LEU A 15 3.26 23.11 6.81
N ALA A 16 3.20 24.41 7.16
CA ALA A 16 2.01 24.99 7.78
C ALA A 16 0.81 24.99 6.84
N THR A 17 1.03 25.21 5.54
CA THR A 17 -0.02 25.17 4.51
C THR A 17 -0.53 23.74 4.32
N ASP A 18 0.37 22.77 4.27
CA ASP A 18 0.03 21.36 4.16
C ASP A 18 -0.76 20.88 5.39
N ASP A 19 -0.34 21.25 6.61
CA ASP A 19 -1.07 20.93 7.84
C ASP A 19 -2.48 21.53 7.83
N ALA A 20 -2.61 22.80 7.44
CA ALA A 20 -3.92 23.45 7.33
C ALA A 20 -4.84 22.75 6.30
N SER A 21 -4.28 22.31 5.16
CA SER A 21 -4.99 21.55 4.14
C SER A 21 -5.47 20.19 4.64
N LEU A 22 -4.61 19.45 5.35
CA LEU A 22 -4.95 18.15 5.94
C LEU A 22 -6.03 18.28 7.01
N ARG A 23 -5.93 19.27 7.91
CA ARG A 23 -6.95 19.53 8.92
C ARG A 23 -8.31 19.85 8.31
N ARG A 24 -8.34 20.63 7.22
CA ARG A 24 -9.58 20.92 6.48
C ARG A 24 -10.20 19.63 5.91
N LYS A 25 -9.39 18.75 5.31
CA LYS A 25 -9.87 17.47 4.78
C LYS A 25 -10.42 16.57 5.87
N LEU A 26 -9.75 16.49 7.03
CA LEU A 26 -10.25 15.74 8.19
C LEU A 26 -11.60 16.26 8.66
N ALA A 27 -11.75 17.59 8.78
CA ALA A 27 -13.03 18.20 9.19
C ALA A 27 -14.17 17.89 8.20
N LEU A 28 -13.91 17.90 6.89
CA LEU A 28 -14.91 17.53 5.88
C LEU A 28 -15.31 16.05 5.97
N ASN A 29 -14.33 15.15 6.13
CA ASN A 29 -14.61 13.72 6.30
C ASN A 29 -15.40 13.45 7.59
N GLU A 30 -15.12 14.17 8.67
CA GLU A 30 -15.86 14.07 9.93
C GLU A 30 -17.31 14.51 9.75
N GLN A 31 -17.53 15.64 9.07
CA GLN A 31 -18.87 16.11 8.72
C GLN A 31 -19.64 15.09 7.86
N GLU A 32 -19.00 14.50 6.86
CA GLU A 32 -19.61 13.46 6.02
C GLU A 32 -20.00 12.22 6.86
N ARG A 33 -19.11 11.78 7.75
CA ARG A 33 -19.41 10.65 8.66
C ARG A 33 -20.60 10.94 9.57
N GLU A 34 -20.71 12.15 10.10
CA GLU A 34 -21.89 12.55 10.88
C GLU A 34 -23.17 12.53 10.06
N GLN A 35 -23.11 13.02 8.80
CA GLN A 35 -24.27 12.98 7.89
C GLN A 35 -24.69 11.54 7.61
N LEU A 36 -23.75 10.65 7.32
CA LEU A 36 -24.01 9.24 7.11
C LEU A 36 -24.59 8.57 8.36
N GLN A 37 -24.09 8.90 9.54
CA GLN A 37 -24.63 8.38 10.80
C GLN A 37 -26.07 8.84 11.04
N LYS A 38 -26.37 10.12 10.78
CA LYS A 38 -27.73 10.67 10.85
C LYS A 38 -28.67 10.00 9.86
N ALA A 39 -28.23 9.81 8.61
CA ALA A 39 -28.99 9.13 7.57
C ALA A 39 -29.26 7.66 7.93
N ALA A 40 -28.25 6.93 8.41
CA ALA A 40 -28.40 5.55 8.88
C ALA A 40 -29.40 5.43 10.04
N LYS A 41 -29.32 6.35 11.01
CA LYS A 41 -30.27 6.42 12.12
C LYS A 41 -31.69 6.69 11.64
N ALA A 42 -31.88 7.60 10.69
CA ALA A 42 -33.18 7.90 10.09
C ALA A 42 -33.75 6.69 9.32
N ALA A 43 -32.88 5.89 8.70
CA ALA A 43 -33.25 4.66 7.99
C ALA A 43 -33.44 3.44 8.91
N GLY A 44 -33.23 3.56 10.22
CA GLY A 44 -33.27 2.43 11.15
C GLY A 44 -32.11 1.44 11.00
N LEU A 45 -31.05 1.82 10.29
CA LEU A 45 -29.85 1.01 10.11
C LEU A 45 -28.90 1.22 11.28
N HIS A 46 -28.63 0.15 12.03
CA HIS A 46 -27.59 0.14 13.06
C HIS A 46 -26.23 -0.14 12.42
N LEU A 47 -25.55 0.91 11.95
CA LEU A 47 -24.15 0.80 11.56
C LEU A 47 -23.32 0.63 12.83
N LYS A 48 -22.80 -0.58 13.06
CA LYS A 48 -21.74 -0.78 14.04
C LYS A 48 -20.58 0.10 13.57
N PRO A 49 -20.16 1.12 14.35
CA PRO A 49 -18.96 1.86 14.00
C PRO A 49 -17.88 0.80 13.83
N ILE A 50 -17.19 0.79 12.69
CA ILE A 50 -15.91 0.11 12.58
C ILE A 50 -15.04 0.91 13.53
N THR A 51 -15.12 0.55 14.81
CA THR A 51 -14.32 1.13 15.87
C THR A 51 -12.91 0.85 15.43
N GLU A 52 -12.30 1.93 14.96
CA GLU A 52 -10.88 2.24 14.97
C GLU A 52 -10.08 1.04 15.46
N ALA A 53 -9.32 0.43 14.54
CA ALA A 53 -8.36 -0.60 14.89
C ALA A 53 -7.72 -0.21 16.22
N PRO A 54 -7.74 -1.10 17.23
CA PRO A 54 -7.36 -0.76 18.60
C PRO A 54 -6.10 0.10 18.54
N PRO A 55 -6.08 1.26 19.26
CA PRO A 55 -5.00 2.22 19.13
C PRO A 55 -3.69 1.43 19.17
N PRO A 56 -2.81 1.59 18.17
CA PRO A 56 -1.59 0.81 18.11
C PRO A 56 -0.96 0.90 19.51
N PRO A 57 -0.61 -0.25 20.12
CA PRO A 57 -0.12 -0.25 21.50
C PRO A 57 0.92 0.86 21.61
N PRO A 58 0.82 1.75 22.62
CA PRO A 58 1.61 2.98 22.68
C PRO A 58 3.02 2.57 22.35
N ALA A 59 3.52 3.05 21.20
CA ALA A 59 4.82 2.66 20.70
C ALA A 59 5.78 2.93 21.83
N THR A 60 6.19 1.86 22.51
CA THR A 60 7.12 1.97 23.63
C THR A 60 8.43 2.19 22.92
N TYR A 61 8.68 3.44 22.54
CA TYR A 61 9.96 3.90 22.07
C TYR A 61 10.88 3.73 23.28
N VAL A 62 11.42 2.52 23.43
CA VAL A 62 12.51 2.25 24.35
C VAL A 62 13.66 3.08 23.79
N LEU A 63 13.76 4.32 24.26
CA LEU A 63 14.89 5.18 23.99
C LEU A 63 16.06 4.56 24.75
N SER A 64 16.69 3.54 24.16
CA SER A 64 17.93 2.94 24.66
C SER A 64 19.04 3.95 24.50
N VAL A 65 19.07 4.93 25.41
CA VAL A 65 20.24 5.76 25.63
C VAL A 65 21.28 4.83 26.24
N GLY A 66 22.25 4.43 25.41
CA GLY A 66 23.33 3.55 25.81
C GLY A 66 24.26 4.25 26.79
N THR A 67 23.99 4.10 28.08
CA THR A 67 24.99 4.33 29.13
C THR A 67 25.68 3.00 29.42
N SER A 68 26.78 2.75 28.72
CA SER A 68 27.66 1.62 28.98
C SER A 68 28.52 1.89 30.21
N GLN A 69 28.16 1.34 31.37
CA GLN A 69 29.11 0.83 32.38
C GLN A 69 28.39 0.23 33.60
N GLY A 70 28.71 -1.04 33.92
CA GLY A 70 28.54 -1.55 35.29
C GLY A 70 27.56 -2.72 35.53
N ARG A 71 27.92 -3.92 35.04
CA ARG A 71 28.03 -5.17 35.82
C ARG A 71 26.98 -5.46 36.93
N ALA A 72 26.04 -6.38 36.65
CA ALA A 72 25.80 -7.65 37.38
C ALA A 72 24.33 -8.15 37.28
N THR A 73 24.17 -9.26 36.57
CA THR A 73 23.35 -10.44 36.88
C THR A 73 21.91 -10.26 37.43
N THR A 74 20.90 -10.33 36.56
CA THR A 74 19.72 -11.20 36.76
C THR A 74 18.90 -11.38 35.46
N GLN A 75 18.84 -12.63 35.00
CA GLN A 75 17.77 -13.26 34.19
C GLN A 75 17.08 -12.41 33.12
N GLY A 76 17.77 -12.28 31.98
CA GLY A 76 17.11 -12.02 30.71
C GLY A 76 16.34 -13.25 30.25
N VAL A 77 15.01 -13.11 30.14
CA VAL A 77 14.21 -13.95 29.24
C VAL A 77 14.58 -13.52 27.83
N GLY A 78 15.70 -14.04 27.34
CA GLY A 78 16.07 -13.95 25.95
C GLY A 78 15.02 -14.73 25.17
N MET A 79 14.09 -14.03 24.51
CA MET A 79 13.44 -14.56 23.33
C MET A 79 14.54 -14.73 22.28
N THR A 80 15.27 -15.84 22.38
CA THR A 80 16.02 -16.39 21.27
C THR A 80 14.97 -16.69 20.22
N VAL A 81 14.79 -15.77 19.28
CA VAL A 81 14.09 -16.02 18.03
C VAL A 81 14.86 -17.16 17.40
N SER A 82 14.40 -18.38 17.67
CA SER A 82 14.92 -19.58 17.04
C SER A 82 14.64 -19.36 15.57
N ARG A 83 15.66 -18.93 14.83
CA ARG A 83 15.69 -18.99 13.37
C ARG A 83 15.68 -20.47 13.04
N ARG A 84 14.48 -21.06 13.05
CA ARG A 84 14.26 -22.37 12.47
C ARG A 84 14.76 -22.29 11.03
N PRO A 85 15.42 -23.34 10.53
CA PRO A 85 15.88 -23.37 9.15
C PRO A 85 14.67 -23.09 8.27
N ILE A 86 14.75 -21.97 7.53
CA ILE A 86 13.73 -21.51 6.60
C ILE A 86 13.40 -22.73 5.73
N PRO A 87 12.17 -23.24 5.75
CA PRO A 87 11.77 -24.30 4.83
C PRO A 87 12.14 -23.84 3.42
N GLU A 88 12.79 -24.69 2.63
CA GLU A 88 13.38 -24.38 1.31
C GLU A 88 12.37 -23.91 0.25
N LYS A 89 11.12 -23.64 0.64
CA LYS A 89 10.12 -23.07 -0.24
C LYS A 89 10.46 -21.63 -0.56
N THR A 90 10.57 -21.37 -1.84
CA THR A 90 10.81 -20.02 -2.34
C THR A 90 9.58 -19.15 -2.07
N ILE A 91 9.76 -17.83 -1.95
CA ILE A 91 8.65 -16.86 -1.77
C ILE A 91 7.53 -17.11 -2.79
N LYS A 92 7.92 -17.52 -4.01
CA LYS A 92 7.02 -17.84 -5.11
C LYS A 92 6.06 -18.99 -4.77
N GLU A 93 6.58 -20.09 -4.23
CA GLU A 93 5.78 -21.27 -3.87
C GLU A 93 4.88 -20.98 -2.68
N ALA A 94 5.38 -20.23 -1.70
CA ALA A 94 4.60 -19.80 -0.55
C ALA A 94 3.37 -18.96 -0.96
N VAL A 95 3.52 -18.04 -1.93
CA VAL A 95 2.40 -17.26 -2.47
C VAL A 95 1.34 -18.15 -3.10
N LEU A 96 1.76 -19.10 -3.95
CA LEU A 96 0.83 -20.00 -4.63
C LEU A 96 0.09 -20.90 -3.63
N GLU A 97 0.78 -21.40 -2.62
CA GLU A 97 0.18 -22.24 -1.59
C GLU A 97 -0.84 -21.46 -0.73
N VAL A 98 -0.55 -20.21 -0.36
CA VAL A 98 -1.48 -19.37 0.41
C VAL A 98 -2.73 -19.04 -0.40
N LEU A 99 -2.57 -18.68 -1.67
CA LEU A 99 -3.72 -18.41 -2.55
C LEU A 99 -4.52 -19.69 -2.83
N GLY A 100 -3.87 -20.85 -2.92
CA GLY A 100 -4.52 -22.15 -3.11
C GLY A 100 -5.40 -22.56 -1.95
N VAL A 101 -4.98 -22.28 -0.71
CA VAL A 101 -5.77 -22.61 0.49
C VAL A 101 -6.96 -21.67 0.65
N LEU A 102 -6.78 -20.37 0.39
CA LEU A 102 -7.81 -19.37 0.65
C LEU A 102 -8.81 -19.21 -0.49
N GLY A 103 -8.41 -19.53 -1.73
CA GLY A 103 -9.27 -19.44 -2.92
C GLY A 103 -9.81 -18.03 -3.24
N THR A 104 -9.37 -17.02 -2.49
CA THR A 104 -9.87 -15.64 -2.56
C THR A 104 -8.74 -14.69 -2.93
N GLY A 105 -9.10 -13.60 -3.61
CA GLY A 105 -8.14 -12.56 -3.97
C GLY A 105 -7.64 -11.83 -2.72
N LEU A 106 -6.32 -11.74 -2.55
CA LEU A 106 -5.69 -11.07 -1.41
C LEU A 106 -4.86 -9.86 -1.85
N THR A 107 -4.74 -8.85 -0.98
CA THR A 107 -3.79 -7.77 -1.23
C THR A 107 -2.36 -8.26 -1.05
N ALA A 108 -1.39 -7.53 -1.61
CA ALA A 108 0.02 -7.85 -1.43
C ALA A 108 0.45 -7.83 0.06
N LEU A 109 -0.13 -6.94 0.88
CA LEU A 109 0.17 -6.88 2.31
C LEU A 109 -0.42 -8.06 3.08
N ASP A 110 -1.65 -8.45 2.74
CA ASP A 110 -2.30 -9.60 3.36
C ASP A 110 -1.58 -10.90 2.99
N LEU A 111 -1.15 -11.03 1.73
CA LEU A 111 -0.33 -12.16 1.27
C LEU A 111 0.96 -12.28 2.08
N LEU A 112 1.69 -11.17 2.24
CA LEU A 112 2.92 -11.17 3.02
C LEU A 112 2.66 -11.61 4.47
N SER A 113 1.61 -11.08 5.08
CA SER A 113 1.24 -11.39 6.46
C SER A 113 0.84 -12.86 6.61
N ALA A 114 0.06 -13.39 5.67
CA ALA A 114 -0.34 -14.80 5.65
C ALA A 114 0.85 -15.74 5.43
N ILE A 115 1.79 -15.38 4.55
CA ILE A 115 3.02 -16.15 4.31
C ILE A 115 3.88 -16.16 5.58
N ASN A 116 4.17 -14.99 6.15
CA ASN A 116 5.00 -14.89 7.36
C ASN A 116 4.37 -15.66 8.53
N ALA A 117 3.04 -15.58 8.69
CA ALA A 117 2.31 -16.32 9.72
C ALA A 117 2.33 -17.84 9.49
N LYS A 118 2.20 -18.30 8.23
CA LYS A 118 2.13 -19.73 7.89
C LYS A 118 3.50 -20.41 7.94
N PHE A 119 4.54 -19.74 7.48
CA PHE A 119 5.88 -20.30 7.34
C PHE A 119 6.84 -19.91 8.47
N ASP A 120 6.38 -19.09 9.44
CA ASP A 120 7.21 -18.56 10.53
C ASP A 120 8.47 -17.85 10.00
N THR A 121 8.30 -17.14 8.87
CA THR A 121 9.34 -16.42 8.15
C THR A 121 9.15 -14.91 8.26
N ASP A 122 10.22 -14.14 8.06
CA ASP A 122 10.16 -12.68 7.98
C ASP A 122 10.61 -12.19 6.61
N TYR A 123 9.75 -12.35 5.60
CA TYR A 123 10.06 -11.86 4.26
C TYR A 123 9.92 -10.34 4.18
N PRO A 124 10.86 -9.63 3.53
CA PRO A 124 10.77 -8.20 3.37
C PRO A 124 9.72 -7.82 2.31
N ARG A 125 8.90 -6.80 2.62
CA ARG A 125 7.84 -6.27 1.73
C ARG A 125 8.32 -5.92 0.32
N THR A 126 9.56 -5.44 0.20
CA THR A 126 10.18 -5.05 -1.07
C THR A 126 10.40 -6.23 -2.01
N SER A 127 10.53 -7.45 -1.50
CA SER A 127 10.75 -8.66 -2.30
C SER A 127 9.47 -9.26 -2.85
N LEU A 128 8.28 -8.87 -2.38
CA LEU A 128 7.02 -9.49 -2.79
C LEU A 128 6.53 -8.95 -4.15
N SER A 129 6.53 -7.63 -4.36
CA SER A 129 6.01 -7.01 -5.59
C SER A 129 6.72 -7.49 -6.87
N PRO A 130 8.07 -7.60 -6.91
CA PRO A 130 8.75 -8.17 -8.07
C PRO A 130 8.35 -9.63 -8.34
N GLN A 131 8.15 -10.44 -7.30
CA GLN A 131 7.78 -11.86 -7.44
C GLN A 131 6.35 -12.03 -7.93
N LEU A 132 5.40 -11.23 -7.44
CA LEU A 132 4.02 -11.23 -7.93
C LEU A 132 3.94 -10.83 -9.40
N SER A 133 4.76 -9.87 -9.83
CA SER A 133 4.85 -9.48 -11.24
C SER A 133 5.32 -10.63 -12.12
N ARG A 134 6.34 -11.38 -11.68
CA ARG A 134 6.84 -12.58 -12.38
C ARG A 134 5.78 -13.68 -12.46
N LEU A 135 5.13 -13.98 -11.34
CA LEU A 135 4.04 -14.97 -11.27
C LEU A 135 2.86 -14.62 -12.20
N LYS A 136 2.57 -13.33 -12.34
CA LYS A 136 1.57 -12.83 -13.28
C LYS A 136 2.01 -13.02 -14.74
N ALA A 137 3.26 -12.68 -15.05
CA ALA A 137 3.82 -12.88 -16.38
C ALA A 137 3.87 -14.36 -16.78
N GLU A 138 4.08 -15.25 -15.81
CA GLU A 138 3.98 -16.71 -15.98
C GLU A 138 2.53 -17.22 -16.08
N GLY A 139 1.51 -16.36 -15.92
CA GLY A 139 0.10 -16.77 -15.99
C GLY A 139 -0.40 -17.56 -14.79
N LYS A 140 0.38 -17.69 -13.71
CA LYS A 140 -0.01 -18.47 -12.52
C LYS A 140 -1.01 -17.73 -11.62
N ILE A 141 -0.92 -16.40 -11.59
CA ILE A 141 -1.80 -15.54 -10.79
C ILE A 141 -2.36 -14.42 -11.67
N THR A 142 -3.55 -13.96 -11.32
CA THR A 142 -4.19 -12.80 -11.93
C THR A 142 -4.28 -11.66 -10.91
N ARG A 143 -4.30 -10.43 -11.42
CA ARG A 143 -4.52 -9.23 -10.60
C ARG A 143 -5.84 -8.58 -10.99
N LEU A 144 -6.77 -8.52 -10.05
CA LEU A 144 -8.05 -7.82 -10.16
C LEU A 144 -8.01 -6.59 -9.25
N GLY A 145 -7.72 -5.42 -9.83
CA GLY A 145 -7.50 -4.19 -9.06
C GLY A 145 -6.29 -4.29 -8.13
N ASN A 146 -6.51 -4.37 -6.83
CA ASN A 146 -5.46 -4.52 -5.80
C ASN A 146 -5.37 -5.94 -5.21
N LEU A 147 -6.22 -6.84 -5.70
CA LEU A 147 -6.28 -8.22 -5.23
C LEU A 147 -5.55 -9.14 -6.21
N TRP A 148 -4.77 -10.05 -5.67
CA TRP A 148 -4.06 -11.11 -6.36
C TRP A 148 -4.79 -12.43 -6.09
N SER A 149 -5.12 -13.15 -7.14
CA SER A 149 -5.86 -14.41 -7.09
C SER A 149 -5.18 -15.45 -7.99
N LEU A 150 -5.42 -16.74 -7.74
CA LEU A 150 -4.98 -17.78 -8.66
C LEU A 150 -5.67 -17.62 -10.01
N ALA A 151 -4.94 -17.90 -11.09
CA ALA A 151 -5.55 -17.96 -12.41
C ALA A 151 -6.55 -19.14 -12.43
N PRO A 152 -7.82 -18.91 -12.82
CA PRO A 152 -8.84 -19.95 -12.85
C PRO A 152 -8.54 -21.06 -13.87
N ASP A 153 -7.62 -20.79 -14.78
CA ASP A 153 -7.31 -21.61 -15.94
C ASP A 153 -5.83 -22.02 -15.98
N ALA A 154 -5.12 -21.97 -14.84
CA ALA A 154 -3.76 -22.48 -14.80
C ALA A 154 -3.81 -23.99 -15.11
N PRO A 155 -3.34 -24.45 -16.28
CA PRO A 155 -3.24 -25.88 -16.50
C PRO A 155 -2.28 -26.37 -15.43
N GLU A 156 -2.72 -27.29 -14.56
CA GLU A 156 -1.79 -28.03 -13.71
C GLU A 156 -0.79 -28.67 -14.66
N THR A 157 0.37 -28.04 -14.76
CA THR A 157 1.38 -28.37 -15.75
C THR A 157 2.03 -29.66 -15.27
N ASN A 158 1.34 -30.75 -15.57
CA ASN A 158 1.90 -32.07 -15.67
C ASN A 158 2.86 -32.00 -16.85
N GLU A 159 4.14 -31.85 -16.52
CA GLU A 159 5.29 -31.66 -17.39
C GLU A 159 5.19 -32.46 -18.71
N PRO A 160 4.86 -31.81 -19.86
CA PRO A 160 5.13 -32.39 -21.15
C PRO A 160 6.53 -31.91 -21.56
N ALA A 161 7.39 -32.88 -21.80
CA ALA A 161 8.72 -32.69 -22.35
C ALA A 161 8.76 -31.62 -23.44
N HIS A 162 9.79 -30.76 -23.35
CA HIS A 162 10.25 -29.88 -24.43
C HIS A 162 10.13 -30.55 -25.81
N PRO A 163 9.80 -29.76 -26.84
CA PRO A 163 10.83 -29.59 -27.84
C PRO A 163 11.21 -28.12 -28.04
N THR A 164 12.52 -27.95 -28.06
CA THR A 164 13.27 -26.82 -28.60
C THR A 164 12.63 -26.25 -29.87
N SER A 165 12.39 -24.95 -29.89
CA SER A 165 12.30 -24.22 -31.15
C SER A 165 13.23 -23.01 -31.07
N GLU A 166 14.42 -23.20 -31.64
CA GLU A 166 15.17 -22.13 -32.26
C GLU A 166 14.24 -21.39 -33.24
N GLY A 167 14.25 -20.06 -33.17
CA GLY A 167 13.37 -19.20 -33.94
C GLY A 167 13.92 -17.79 -33.96
N THR A 168 15.07 -17.64 -34.61
CA THR A 168 15.64 -16.38 -35.08
C THR A 168 14.56 -15.51 -35.72
N ASN A 169 14.33 -14.32 -35.16
CA ASN A 169 13.75 -13.20 -35.89
C ASN A 169 14.46 -11.92 -35.46
N GLU A 170 15.62 -11.68 -36.08
CA GLU A 170 15.93 -10.35 -36.58
C GLU A 170 14.74 -9.87 -37.42
N ARG A 171 14.31 -8.61 -37.26
CA ARG A 171 14.14 -7.63 -38.36
C ARG A 171 13.14 -6.51 -38.03
N ALA A 172 13.64 -5.31 -38.30
CA ALA A 172 12.97 -4.05 -38.64
C ALA A 172 12.38 -3.15 -37.53
N GLN A 173 13.13 -2.07 -37.33
CA GLN A 173 12.70 -0.69 -37.08
C GLN A 173 11.33 -0.33 -37.66
N VAL A 174 10.55 0.44 -36.89
CA VAL A 174 10.01 1.74 -37.31
C VAL A 174 9.71 2.62 -36.09
N PRO A 175 10.20 3.87 -36.05
CA PRO A 175 9.76 4.87 -35.09
C PRO A 175 8.62 5.70 -35.70
N GLU A 176 7.45 5.74 -35.06
CA GLU A 176 6.45 6.77 -35.38
C GLU A 176 6.00 7.52 -34.13
N THR A 177 6.37 8.79 -34.17
CA THR A 177 5.99 9.90 -33.31
C THR A 177 4.51 10.20 -33.45
N ASN A 178 3.76 10.21 -32.35
CA ASN A 178 2.49 10.96 -32.28
C ASN A 178 2.58 11.97 -31.14
N SER A 179 3.07 13.17 -31.51
CA SER A 179 2.87 14.40 -30.75
C SER A 179 1.40 14.81 -30.87
N THR A 180 0.60 14.51 -29.84
CA THR A 180 -0.71 15.16 -29.67
C THR A 180 -0.50 16.42 -28.85
N THR A 181 -0.30 17.52 -29.57
CA THR A 181 -0.48 18.89 -29.10
C THR A 181 -1.94 19.06 -28.67
N VAL A 182 -2.18 19.14 -27.36
CA VAL A 182 -3.47 19.59 -26.81
C VAL A 182 -3.31 21.06 -26.44
N GLU A 183 -4.03 21.91 -27.16
CA GLU A 183 -4.12 23.34 -26.87
C GLU A 183 -4.81 23.61 -25.52
N PRO A 184 -4.42 24.67 -24.79
CA PRO A 184 -5.09 25.10 -23.57
C PRO A 184 -6.37 25.88 -23.89
N VAL A 185 -7.53 25.31 -23.58
CA VAL A 185 -8.82 26.01 -23.65
C VAL A 185 -9.04 26.80 -22.36
N GLY A 186 -8.98 28.13 -22.49
CA GLY A 186 -10.03 29.02 -22.03
C GLY A 186 -10.29 29.11 -20.53
N GLU A 187 -9.52 30.00 -19.90
CA GLU A 187 -9.90 30.74 -18.69
C GLU A 187 -11.25 31.45 -18.89
N VAL A 188 -12.26 31.09 -18.09
CA VAL A 188 -13.51 31.87 -17.98
C VAL A 188 -13.72 32.21 -16.52
N ALA A 189 -13.30 33.42 -16.17
CA ALA A 189 -13.64 34.07 -14.91
C ALA A 189 -15.16 34.31 -14.87
N HIS A 190 -15.86 33.65 -13.97
CA HIS A 190 -17.19 34.06 -13.53
C HIS A 190 -17.08 34.67 -12.14
N GLU A 191 -16.80 35.98 -12.15
CA GLU A 191 -17.00 36.88 -11.04
C GLU A 191 -18.52 36.96 -10.76
N LYS A 192 -18.97 36.32 -9.69
CA LYS A 192 -20.36 36.42 -9.21
C LYS A 192 -20.37 37.38 -8.03
N THR A 193 -20.59 38.65 -8.34
CA THR A 193 -20.95 39.70 -7.38
C THR A 193 -22.26 39.31 -6.69
N LEU A 194 -22.17 38.92 -5.41
CA LEU A 194 -23.33 38.75 -4.55
C LEU A 194 -23.59 40.09 -3.85
N THR A 195 -24.53 40.84 -4.41
CA THR A 195 -25.12 42.04 -3.82
C THR A 195 -25.72 41.69 -2.45
N VAL A 196 -25.26 42.42 -1.44
CA VAL A 196 -25.80 42.42 -0.08
C VAL A 196 -27.00 43.36 -0.06
N ASP A 197 -28.18 42.84 0.24
CA ASP A 197 -29.36 43.63 0.61
C ASP A 197 -29.37 43.81 2.15
N PRO A 198 -29.37 45.03 2.68
CA PRO A 198 -29.61 45.29 4.09
C PRO A 198 -31.12 45.46 4.33
N LEU A 199 -31.72 44.55 5.11
CA LEU A 199 -33.06 44.76 5.65
C LEU A 199 -32.98 45.10 7.14
N GLU A 200 -33.79 46.11 7.46
CA GLU A 200 -34.02 46.84 8.70
C GLU A 200 -34.31 45.97 9.95
#